data_AF-Q2UC53-F1
#
_entry.id   AF-Q2UC53-F1
#
_cell.length_a   1.000
_cell.length_b   1.000
_cell.length_c   1.000
_cell.angle_alpha   90.00
_cell.angle_beta   90.00
_cell.angle_gamma   90.00
#
_symmetry.space_group_name_H-M   'P 1'
#
loop_
_entity.id
_entity.type
_entity.pdbx_description
1 polymer ?
#
loop_
_entity_poly.entity_id
_entity_poly.type
_entity_poly.pdbx_seq_one_letter_code
_entity_poly.pdbx_strand_id
1 'polypeptide(L)'
;MIVRPSAIHLLLVSTISMVACLEHINPSPDEATVFSLIYGYPLVSYATFALRTLARLNSTSSFYHLRELTTPETTAEVRPNVDTLYSASVIDLSHHDVIVDVPVVDERFWVFPFYDV
;
A
#
# COMPACT_ATOMS: atom_id res chain seq x y z
N MET A 1 -33.07 20.86 -38.01
CA MET A 1 -33.29 21.96 -37.04
C MET A 1 -32.94 21.43 -35.65
N ILE A 2 -31.82 21.86 -35.08
CA ILE A 2 -31.37 21.43 -33.75
C ILE A 2 -31.93 22.42 -32.74
N VAL A 3 -32.85 21.97 -31.89
CA VAL A 3 -33.47 22.80 -30.84
C VAL A 3 -32.45 22.96 -29.70
N ARG A 4 -31.98 24.18 -29.45
CA ARG A 4 -31.14 24.50 -28.30
C ARG A 4 -31.97 24.43 -27.02
N PRO A 5 -31.62 23.59 -26.03
CA PRO A 5 -32.34 23.55 -24.76
C PRO A 5 -32.21 24.91 -24.03
N SER A 6 -33.31 25.37 -23.43
CA SER A 6 -33.34 26.61 -22.67
C SER A 6 -32.54 26.49 -21.37
N ALA A 7 -31.99 27.60 -20.88
CA ALA A 7 -31.19 27.64 -19.64
C ALA A 7 -31.92 27.04 -18.42
N ILE A 8 -33.25 27.10 -18.40
CA ILE A 8 -34.11 26.54 -17.35
C ILE A 8 -34.06 25.00 -17.36
N HIS A 9 -34.05 24.36 -18.53
CA HIS A 9 -33.90 22.90 -18.62
C HIS A 9 -32.51 22.44 -18.21
N LEU A 10 -31.47 23.21 -18.54
CA LEU A 10 -30.09 22.88 -18.12
C LEU A 10 -29.93 22.99 -16.59
N LEU A 11 -30.54 24.01 -15.97
CA LEU A 11 -30.52 24.18 -14.52
C LEU A 11 -31.28 23.08 -13.78
N LEU A 12 -32.45 22.67 -14.28
CA LEU A 12 -33.28 21.62 -13.68
C LEU A 12 -32.63 20.23 -13.75
N VAL A 13 -31.95 19.91 -14.86
CA VAL A 13 -31.20 18.64 -14.97
C VAL A 13 -29.99 18.64 -14.03
N SER A 14 -29.32 19.80 -13.89
CA SER A 14 -28.20 19.98 -12.97
C SER A 14 -28.60 19.81 -11.49
N THR A 15 -29.73 20.37 -11.07
CA THR A 15 -30.17 20.27 -9.66
C THR A 15 -30.67 18.87 -9.31
N ILE A 16 -31.37 18.18 -10.21
CA ILE A 16 -31.81 16.80 -10.00
C ILE A 16 -30.60 15.85 -9.91
N SER A 17 -29.57 16.05 -10.73
CA SER A 17 -28.34 15.26 -10.67
C SER A 17 -27.58 15.47 -9.35
N MET A 18 -27.54 16.71 -8.85
CA MET A 18 -26.88 17.02 -7.58
C MET A 18 -27.64 16.45 -6.37
N VAL A 19 -28.98 16.49 -6.37
CA VAL A 19 -29.81 15.88 -5.32
C VAL A 19 -29.71 14.35 -5.33
N ALA A 20 -29.67 13.71 -6.49
CA ALA A 20 -29.45 12.26 -6.61
C ALA A 20 -28.05 11.83 -6.14
N CYS A 21 -27.02 12.68 -6.32
CA CYS A 21 -25.71 12.46 -5.71
C CYS A 21 -25.71 12.66 -4.19
N LEU A 22 -26.65 13.46 -3.65
CA LEU A 22 -26.76 13.74 -2.21
C LEU A 22 -27.48 12.62 -1.44
N GLU A 23 -28.42 11.89 -2.04
CA GLU A 23 -29.13 10.78 -1.38
C GLU A 23 -28.23 9.56 -1.10
N HIS A 24 -27.08 9.45 -1.78
CA HIS A 24 -26.08 8.38 -1.58
C HIS A 24 -24.92 8.78 -0.64
N ILE A 25 -25.01 9.90 0.08
CA ILE A 25 -23.87 10.48 0.82
C ILE A 25 -23.41 9.67 2.03
N ASN A 26 -24.28 8.88 2.65
CA ASN A 26 -23.90 8.09 3.82
C ASN A 26 -24.03 6.60 3.50
N PRO A 27 -22.91 5.87 3.34
CA PRO A 27 -22.99 4.43 3.25
C PRO A 27 -23.65 3.87 4.50
N SER A 28 -24.51 2.88 4.33
CA SER A 28 -24.95 2.04 5.45
C SER A 28 -23.73 1.45 6.18
N PRO A 29 -23.86 1.03 7.45
CA PRO A 29 -22.77 0.37 8.16
C PRO A 29 -22.19 -0.83 7.39
N ASP A 30 -23.02 -1.57 6.66
CA ASP A 30 -22.61 -2.70 5.83
C ASP A 30 -21.77 -2.24 4.63
N GLU A 31 -22.21 -1.22 3.91
CA GLU A 31 -21.47 -0.65 2.77
C GLU A 31 -20.13 -0.04 3.22
N ALA A 32 -20.13 0.67 4.35
CA ALA A 32 -18.91 1.22 4.95
C ALA A 32 -17.93 0.11 5.37
N THR A 33 -18.46 -1.00 5.89
CA THR A 33 -17.65 -2.18 6.27
C THR A 33 -17.05 -2.85 5.04
N VAL A 34 -17.83 -3.07 3.98
CA VAL A 34 -17.35 -3.65 2.72
C VAL A 34 -16.25 -2.79 2.13
N PHE A 35 -16.45 -1.47 2.06
CA PHE A 35 -15.42 -0.55 1.58
C PHE A 35 -14.14 -0.64 2.42
N SER A 36 -14.27 -0.60 3.75
CA SER A 36 -13.13 -0.66 4.67
C SER A 36 -12.33 -1.95 4.53
N LEU A 37 -13.02 -3.08 4.32
CA LEU A 37 -12.37 -4.37 4.07
C LEU A 37 -11.64 -4.40 2.74
N ILE A 38 -12.26 -3.92 1.66
CA ILE A 38 -11.63 -3.89 0.33
C ILE A 38 -10.42 -2.96 0.33
N TYR A 39 -10.57 -1.76 0.89
CA TYR A 39 -9.51 -0.76 0.97
C TYR A 39 -8.37 -1.20 1.89
N GLY A 40 -8.69 -1.78 3.05
CA GLY A 40 -7.71 -2.17 4.07
C GLY A 40 -7.03 -3.52 3.81
N TYR A 41 -7.60 -4.39 2.98
CA TYR A 41 -7.05 -5.74 2.75
C TYR A 41 -5.58 -5.73 2.29
N PRO A 42 -5.14 -4.89 1.33
CA PRO A 42 -3.74 -4.81 0.95
C PRO A 42 -2.79 -4.43 2.10
N LEU A 43 -3.26 -3.62 3.05
CA LEU A 43 -2.46 -3.18 4.21
C LEU A 43 -2.11 -4.33 5.16
N VAL A 44 -2.91 -5.41 5.17
CA VAL A 44 -2.67 -6.60 6.00
C VAL A 44 -1.32 -7.23 5.67
N SER A 45 -0.94 -7.27 4.39
CA SER A 45 0.35 -7.81 3.95
C SER A 45 1.53 -6.96 4.45
N TYR A 46 1.42 -5.62 4.35
CA TYR A 46 2.43 -4.70 4.86
C TYR A 46 2.56 -4.78 6.39
N ALA A 47 1.43 -4.80 7.11
CA ALA A 47 1.41 -4.95 8.56
C ALA A 47 2.02 -6.30 9.00
N THR A 48 1.70 -7.39 8.30
CA THR A 48 2.27 -8.72 8.57
C THR A 48 3.78 -8.74 8.37
N PHE A 49 4.28 -8.15 7.27
CA PHE A 49 5.71 -8.01 7.01
C PHE A 49 6.40 -7.18 8.10
N ALA A 50 5.82 -6.02 8.46
CA ALA A 50 6.38 -5.14 9.47
C ALA A 50 6.45 -5.83 10.84
N LEU A 51 5.36 -6.46 11.29
CA LEU A 51 5.32 -7.17 12.57
C LEU A 51 6.33 -8.33 12.63
N ARG A 52 6.48 -9.10 11.55
CA ARG A 52 7.49 -10.18 11.48
C ARG A 52 8.92 -9.64 11.55
N THR A 53 9.17 -8.55 10.83
CA THR A 53 10.48 -7.88 10.83
C THR A 53 10.81 -7.35 12.23
N LEU A 54 9.89 -6.64 12.86
CA LEU A 54 10.04 -6.10 14.21
C LEU A 54 10.17 -7.20 15.26
N ALA A 55 9.42 -8.30 15.14
CA ALA A 55 9.55 -9.43 16.05
C ALA A 55 10.93 -10.11 15.96
N ARG A 56 11.56 -10.08 14.78
CA ARG A 56 12.91 -10.64 14.56
C ARG A 56 14.02 -9.71 15.04
N LEU A 57 13.89 -8.40 14.79
CA LEU A 57 14.92 -7.41 15.10
C LEU A 57 14.81 -6.82 16.50
N ASN A 58 13.61 -6.76 17.06
CA ASN A 58 13.28 -5.98 18.26
C ASN A 58 13.75 -4.51 18.18
N SER A 59 13.77 -3.93 16.96
CA SER A 59 14.19 -2.56 16.67
C SER A 59 13.62 -2.09 15.33
N THR A 60 13.38 -0.78 15.21
CA THR A 60 13.14 -0.08 13.92
C THR A 60 14.47 0.40 13.33
N SER A 61 14.43 0.83 12.06
CA SER A 61 15.55 1.47 11.33
C SER A 61 16.87 0.71 11.40
N SER A 62 16.79 -0.62 11.49
CA SER A 62 17.89 -1.58 11.47
C SER A 62 17.60 -2.66 10.45
N PHE A 63 18.64 -3.31 9.92
CA PHE A 63 18.49 -4.39 8.93
C PHE A 63 18.70 -5.76 9.56
N TYR A 64 17.87 -6.72 9.16
CA TYR A 64 18.27 -8.13 9.19
C TYR A 64 18.56 -8.61 7.78
N HIS A 65 19.50 -9.55 7.68
CA HIS A 65 19.97 -10.09 6.41
C HIS A 65 19.64 -11.58 6.33
N LEU A 66 18.93 -11.99 5.29
CA LEU A 66 18.78 -13.39 4.90
C LEU A 66 20.03 -13.77 4.10
N ARG A 67 20.84 -14.68 4.67
CA ARG A 67 22.14 -15.07 4.11
C ARG A 67 22.09 -16.35 3.27
N GLU A 68 20.90 -16.88 3.06
CA GLU A 68 20.64 -18.08 2.29
C GLU A 68 19.61 -17.76 1.20
N LEU A 69 19.79 -18.36 0.03
CA LEU A 69 18.81 -18.28 -1.05
C LEU A 69 17.57 -19.08 -0.69
N THR A 70 16.46 -18.65 -1.24
CA THR A 70 15.18 -19.24 -0.94
C THR A 70 15.06 -20.64 -1.53
N THR A 71 14.44 -21.55 -0.79
CA THR A 71 14.19 -22.94 -1.20
C THR A 71 12.69 -23.23 -1.24
N PRO A 72 12.25 -24.37 -1.81
CA PRO A 72 10.83 -24.76 -1.79
C PRO A 72 10.21 -24.84 -0.39
N GLU A 73 11.02 -25.03 0.64
CA GLU A 73 10.60 -25.06 2.05
C GLU A 73 10.36 -23.66 2.64
N THR A 74 10.80 -22.60 1.95
CA THR A 74 10.61 -21.23 2.44
C THR A 74 9.20 -20.74 2.14
N THR A 75 8.46 -20.51 3.22
CA THR A 75 7.02 -20.16 3.18
C THR A 75 6.73 -18.82 3.85
N ALA A 76 7.77 -18.06 4.19
CA ALA A 76 7.65 -16.77 4.85
C ALA A 76 7.08 -15.70 3.90
N GLU A 77 7.51 -15.71 2.63
CA GLU A 77 6.99 -14.87 1.56
C GLU A 77 6.19 -15.68 0.52
N VAL A 78 5.28 -15.01 -0.19
CA VAL A 78 4.55 -15.61 -1.31
C VAL A 78 5.42 -15.52 -2.56
N ARG A 79 5.80 -16.68 -3.13
CA ARG A 79 6.62 -16.80 -4.35
C ARG A 79 7.93 -16.00 -4.26
N PRO A 80 8.79 -16.30 -3.29
CA PRO A 80 10.07 -15.62 -3.13
C PRO A 80 10.98 -15.82 -4.35
N ASN A 81 11.84 -14.85 -4.63
CA ASN A 81 12.83 -14.96 -5.69
C ASN A 81 14.01 -15.82 -5.22
N VAL A 82 14.32 -16.90 -5.94
CA VAL A 82 15.44 -17.79 -5.64
C VAL A 82 16.79 -17.27 -6.13
N ASP A 83 16.80 -16.18 -6.89
CA ASP A 83 18.02 -15.61 -7.49
C ASP A 83 18.68 -14.52 -6.65
N THR A 84 17.97 -13.95 -5.67
CA THR A 84 18.43 -12.77 -4.90
C THR A 84 18.36 -12.99 -3.41
N LEU A 85 19.39 -12.53 -2.70
CA LEU A 85 19.36 -12.42 -1.24
C LEU A 85 18.56 -11.18 -0.82
N TYR A 86 17.89 -11.28 0.33
CA TYR A 86 17.06 -10.22 0.87
C TYR A 86 17.65 -9.64 2.16
N SER A 87 17.54 -8.33 2.29
CA SER A 87 17.65 -7.61 3.56
C SER A 87 16.36 -6.84 3.77
N ALA A 88 15.91 -6.75 5.02
CA ALA A 88 14.64 -6.11 5.35
C ALA A 88 14.78 -5.22 6.58
N SER A 89 14.01 -4.13 6.56
CA SER A 89 13.92 -3.15 7.63
C SER A 89 12.52 -2.54 7.66
N VAL A 90 12.09 -2.14 8.85
CA VAL A 90 10.96 -1.21 9.03
C VAL A 90 11.57 0.11 9.45
N ILE A 91 11.48 1.10 8.57
CA ILE A 91 12.07 2.43 8.76
C ILE A 91 11.05 3.30 9.51
N ASP A 92 11.45 3.80 10.68
CA ASP A 92 10.65 4.71 11.48
C ASP A 92 11.11 6.16 11.26
N LEU A 93 10.22 6.96 10.69
CA LEU A 93 10.42 8.39 10.39
C LEU A 93 9.62 9.29 11.36
N SER A 94 9.04 8.75 12.42
CA SER A 94 8.12 9.50 13.31
C SER A 94 8.79 10.60 14.14
N HIS A 95 10.11 10.53 14.33
CA HIS A 95 10.85 11.45 15.19
C HIS A 95 12.04 12.14 14.50
N HIS A 96 12.73 11.44 13.60
CA HIS A 96 13.99 11.89 13.01
C HIS A 96 14.12 11.40 11.57
N ASP A 97 14.91 12.13 10.78
CA ASP A 97 15.34 11.68 9.45
C ASP A 97 16.25 10.44 9.59
N VAL A 98 16.12 9.51 8.65
CA VAL A 98 16.93 8.29 8.59
C VAL A 98 17.79 8.30 7.32
N ILE A 99 19.08 8.00 7.48
CA ILE A 99 20.02 7.79 6.37
C ILE A 99 20.18 6.29 6.14
N VAL A 100 19.99 5.85 4.91
CA VAL A 100 20.24 4.46 4.50
C VAL A 100 21.50 4.44 3.64
N ASP A 101 22.61 4.00 4.23
CA ASP A 101 23.87 3.83 3.53
C ASP A 101 23.93 2.47 2.83
N VAL A 102 24.04 2.48 1.50
CA VAL A 102 24.25 1.28 0.70
C VAL A 102 25.71 1.22 0.27
N PRO A 103 26.46 0.14 0.56
CA PRO A 103 27.83 0.01 0.11
C PRO A 103 27.90 -0.05 -1.42
N VAL A 104 29.09 0.17 -1.98
CA VAL A 104 29.33 -0.08 -3.41
C VAL A 104 29.10 -1.57 -3.69
N VAL A 105 28.22 -1.86 -4.65
CA VAL A 105 27.92 -3.22 -5.13
C VAL A 105 28.29 -3.28 -6.61
N ASP A 106 29.48 -3.80 -6.90
CA ASP A 106 30.00 -3.94 -8.25
C ASP A 106 29.64 -5.29 -8.88
N GLU A 107 29.42 -5.28 -10.19
CA GLU A 107 29.21 -6.47 -11.04
C GLU A 107 28.04 -7.38 -10.60
N ARG A 108 27.07 -6.87 -9.83
CA ARG A 108 25.89 -7.61 -9.36
C ARG A 108 24.63 -6.76 -9.41
N PHE A 109 23.51 -7.40 -9.72
CA PHE A 109 22.21 -6.78 -9.60
C PHE A 109 21.86 -6.55 -8.13
N TRP A 110 21.37 -5.36 -7.81
CA TRP A 110 20.79 -5.03 -6.51
C TRP A 110 19.70 -3.97 -6.68
N VAL A 111 18.76 -3.95 -5.74
CA VAL A 111 17.71 -2.94 -5.66
C VAL A 111 17.33 -2.73 -4.20
N PHE A 112 16.99 -1.50 -3.84
CA PHE A 112 16.49 -1.14 -2.51
C PHE A 112 15.16 -0.38 -2.65
N PRO A 113 14.02 -1.08 -2.74
CA PRO A 113 12.71 -0.45 -2.88
C PRO A 113 12.18 0.04 -1.54
N PHE A 114 11.53 1.21 -1.55
CA PHE A 114 10.77 1.74 -0.42
C PHE A 114 9.27 1.55 -0.66
N TYR A 115 8.54 1.26 0.41
CA TYR A 115 7.09 1.13 0.41
C TYR A 115 6.51 1.93 1.57
N ASP A 116 5.35 2.55 1.36
CA ASP A 116 4.56 3.22 2.38
C ASP A 116 3.34 2.38 2.80
N VAL A 117 2.66 2.84 3.85
CA VAL A 117 1.42 2.28 4.40
C VAL A 117 0.32 3.32 4.43
#